data_AF-A0A221UWT7-F1
#
_entry.id   AF-A0A221UWT7-F1
#
_cell.length_a   1.000
_cell.length_b   1.000
_cell.length_c   1.000
_cell.angle_alpha   90.00
_cell.angle_beta   90.00
_cell.angle_gamma   90.00
#
_symmetry.space_group_name_H-M   'P 1'
#
loop_
_entity.id
_entity.type
_entity.pdbx_description
1 polymer ?
#
loop_
_entity_poly.entity_id
_entity_poly.type
_entity_poly.pdbx_seq_one_letter_code
_entity_poly.pdbx_strand_id
1 'polypeptide(L)'
;MKTATLIFLTIGLFALNGCNQKTDVNAMLDNSETRSEIFDAIANNHSYMTGFMENMQESDHAMQMMQGNNKMMGGMMKGDGMQMMMKDSTMMKKMMQSMMKDGKMMGNMMKMMHEKGMMSEDCMESCKNMMAEEGLDIIEQGEMELSKSQSHGDHH
;
A
#
# COMPACT_ATOMS: atom_id res chain seq x y z
N MET A 1 -13.99 66.92 -2.31
CA MET A 1 -15.26 66.17 -2.07
C MET A 1 -15.55 65.17 -3.18
N LYS A 2 -15.77 65.60 -4.43
CA LYS A 2 -16.14 64.70 -5.56
C LYS A 2 -15.19 63.50 -5.79
N THR A 3 -13.88 63.71 -5.68
CA THR A 3 -12.85 62.65 -5.82
C THR A 3 -12.84 61.66 -4.65
N ALA A 4 -13.04 62.13 -3.42
CA ALA A 4 -13.15 61.26 -2.26
C ALA A 4 -14.41 60.39 -2.33
N THR A 5 -15.53 60.96 -2.79
CA THR A 5 -16.78 60.23 -3.01
C THR A 5 -16.61 59.11 -4.04
N LEU A 6 -15.86 59.34 -5.13
CA LEU A 6 -15.56 58.33 -6.15
C LEU A 6 -14.72 57.16 -5.60
N ILE A 7 -13.69 57.45 -4.79
CA ILE A 7 -12.81 56.42 -4.20
C ILE A 7 -13.61 55.53 -3.23
N PHE A 8 -14.41 56.12 -2.35
CA PHE A 8 -15.27 55.36 -1.44
C PHE A 8 -16.31 54.50 -2.19
N LEU A 9 -16.84 54.98 -3.31
CA LEU A 9 -17.78 54.22 -4.14
C LEU A 9 -17.13 53.00 -4.78
N THR A 10 -15.89 53.12 -5.26
CA THR A 10 -15.15 51.99 -5.83
C THR A 10 -14.81 50.94 -4.78
N ILE A 11 -14.38 51.34 -3.57
CA ILE A 11 -14.08 50.40 -2.47
C ILE A 11 -15.34 49.66 -2.02
N GLY A 12 -16.48 50.35 -1.95
CA GLY A 12 -17.79 49.74 -1.66
C GLY A 12 -18.21 48.69 -2.68
N LEU A 13 -17.94 48.91 -3.96
CA LEU A 13 -18.24 47.95 -5.04
C LEU A 13 -17.35 46.70 -5.00
N PHE A 14 -16.07 46.83 -4.64
CA PHE A 14 -15.17 45.68 -4.48
C PHE A 14 -15.53 44.83 -3.25
N ALA A 15 -15.91 45.47 -2.14
CA ALA A 15 -16.35 44.77 -0.93
C ALA A 15 -17.63 43.92 -1.15
N LEU A 16 -18.53 44.37 -2.03
CA LEU A 16 -19.76 43.64 -2.34
C LEU A 16 -19.55 42.46 -3.30
N ASN A 17 -18.53 42.51 -4.17
CA ASN A 17 -18.22 41.40 -5.09
C ASN A 17 -17.40 40.28 -4.43
N GLY A 18 -16.61 40.58 -3.38
CA GLY A 18 -15.83 39.57 -2.66
C GLY A 18 -16.68 38.61 -1.81
N CYS A 19 -17.86 39.04 -1.34
CA CYS A 19 -18.67 38.25 -0.40
C CYS A 19 -19.57 37.18 -1.05
N ASN A 20 -19.65 37.10 -2.38
CA ASN A 20 -20.53 36.14 -3.09
C ASN A 20 -19.84 35.39 -4.24
N GLN A 21 -18.50 35.42 -4.29
CA GLN A 21 -17.78 34.67 -5.31
C GLN A 21 -17.86 33.17 -4.97
N LYS A 22 -18.58 32.41 -5.81
CA LYS A 22 -18.49 30.94 -5.76
C LYS A 22 -17.03 30.58 -5.98
N THR A 23 -16.41 30.04 -4.95
CA THR A 23 -15.03 29.56 -5.03
C THR A 23 -14.96 28.41 -6.01
N ASP A 24 -14.29 28.64 -7.13
CA ASP A 24 -13.96 27.57 -8.07
C ASP A 24 -12.77 26.79 -7.48
N VAL A 25 -13.09 25.66 -6.84
CA VAL A 25 -12.11 24.80 -6.19
C VAL A 25 -11.11 24.25 -7.21
N ASN A 26 -11.52 24.00 -8.46
CA ASN A 26 -10.62 23.50 -9.49
C ASN A 26 -9.61 24.58 -9.90
N ALA A 27 -10.06 25.82 -10.05
CA ALA A 27 -9.16 26.94 -10.34
C ALA A 27 -8.13 27.17 -9.20
N MET A 28 -8.52 26.94 -7.95
CA MET A 28 -7.58 26.97 -6.81
C MET A 28 -6.56 25.84 -6.87
N LEU A 29 -7.01 24.62 -7.21
CA LEU A 29 -6.15 23.44 -7.31
C LEU A 29 -5.27 23.45 -8.56
N ASP A 30 -5.63 24.18 -9.62
CA ASP A 30 -4.80 24.36 -10.81
C ASP A 30 -3.57 25.23 -10.52
N ASN A 31 -3.70 26.20 -9.60
CA ASN A 31 -2.58 26.98 -9.11
C ASN A 31 -1.64 26.10 -8.26
N SER A 32 -0.38 25.98 -8.66
CA SER A 32 0.58 25.09 -8.00
C SER A 32 0.95 25.51 -6.57
N GLU A 33 1.02 26.81 -6.30
CA GLU A 33 1.34 27.35 -4.97
C GLU A 33 0.19 27.08 -4.01
N THR A 34 -1.03 27.47 -4.40
CA THR A 34 -2.25 27.19 -3.63
C THR A 34 -2.48 25.70 -3.42
N ARG A 35 -2.27 24.87 -4.45
CA ARG A 35 -2.37 23.41 -4.33
C ARG A 35 -1.38 22.84 -3.31
N SER A 36 -0.12 23.32 -3.31
CA SER A 36 0.89 22.87 -2.34
C SER A 36 0.49 23.26 -0.93
N GLU A 37 0.06 24.50 -0.70
CA GLU A 37 -0.36 24.97 0.62
C GLU A 37 -1.56 24.17 1.16
N ILE A 38 -2.53 23.84 0.30
CA ILE A 38 -3.67 22.99 0.67
C ILE A 38 -3.20 21.59 1.06
N PHE A 39 -2.30 20.98 0.29
CA PHE A 39 -1.76 19.67 0.61
C PHE A 39 -0.97 19.68 1.92
N ASP A 40 -0.16 20.71 2.15
CA ASP A 40 0.58 20.87 3.40
C ASP A 40 -0.35 21.07 4.59
N ALA A 41 -1.42 21.85 4.44
CA ALA A 41 -2.43 22.04 5.48
C ALA A 41 -3.15 20.74 5.84
N ILE A 42 -3.50 19.92 4.84
CA ILE A 42 -4.09 18.60 5.06
C ILE A 42 -3.09 17.66 5.73
N ALA A 43 -1.85 17.60 5.23
CA ALA A 43 -0.81 16.70 5.72
C ALA A 43 -0.37 16.98 7.17
N ASN A 44 -0.31 18.26 7.55
CA ASN A 44 0.19 18.68 8.86
C ASN A 44 -0.90 18.90 9.90
N ASN A 45 -2.19 18.69 9.55
CA ASN A 45 -3.30 18.78 10.49
C ASN A 45 -3.98 17.42 10.66
N HIS A 46 -3.95 16.90 11.89
CA HIS A 46 -4.50 15.57 12.19
C HIS A 46 -5.98 15.43 11.82
N SER A 47 -6.82 16.43 12.14
CA SER A 47 -8.26 16.35 11.84
C SER A 47 -8.52 16.36 10.34
N TYR A 48 -7.77 17.16 9.58
CA TYR A 48 -7.93 17.24 8.13
C TYR A 48 -7.43 15.97 7.45
N MET A 49 -6.28 15.46 7.87
CA MET A 49 -5.77 14.19 7.36
C MET A 49 -6.76 13.05 7.64
N THR A 50 -7.34 12.97 8.84
CA THR A 50 -8.33 11.95 9.18
C THR A 50 -9.54 12.01 8.25
N GLY A 51 -10.17 13.18 8.11
CA GLY A 51 -11.33 13.32 7.22
C GLY A 51 -10.99 13.10 5.74
N PHE A 52 -9.79 13.48 5.31
CA PHE A 52 -9.31 13.21 3.96
C PHE A 52 -9.15 11.70 3.72
N MET A 53 -8.59 10.97 4.68
CA MET A 53 -8.43 9.52 4.59
C MET A 53 -9.78 8.78 4.62
N GLU A 54 -10.75 9.25 5.39
CA GLU A 54 -12.13 8.71 5.38
C GLU A 54 -12.74 8.86 3.98
N ASN A 55 -12.67 10.04 3.37
CA ASN A 55 -13.15 10.26 2.00
C ASN A 55 -12.40 9.41 0.96
N MET A 56 -11.10 9.17 1.13
CA MET A 56 -10.35 8.31 0.20
C MET A 56 -10.80 6.85 0.27
N GLN A 57 -11.19 6.35 1.44
CA GLN A 57 -11.66 4.98 1.61
C GLN A 57 -12.99 4.71 0.90
N GLU A 58 -13.82 5.74 0.74
CA GLU A 58 -15.09 5.66 0.00
C GLU A 58 -14.90 5.74 -1.52
N SER A 59 -13.68 6.05 -2.00
CA SER A 59 -13.40 6.23 -3.43
C SER A 59 -12.64 5.04 -4.01
N ASP A 60 -13.30 4.29 -4.90
CA ASP A 60 -12.67 3.16 -5.62
C ASP A 60 -11.39 3.57 -6.36
N HIS A 61 -11.39 4.75 -6.97
CA HIS A 61 -10.22 5.26 -7.69
C HIS A 61 -9.05 5.55 -6.74
N ALA A 62 -9.32 6.18 -5.60
CA ALA A 62 -8.31 6.43 -4.58
C ALA A 62 -7.76 5.12 -4.00
N MET A 63 -8.63 4.15 -3.75
CA MET A 63 -8.26 2.81 -3.28
C MET A 63 -7.37 2.07 -4.28
N GLN A 64 -7.66 2.13 -5.57
CA GLN A 64 -6.80 1.55 -6.62
C GLN A 64 -5.41 2.19 -6.64
N MET A 65 -5.35 3.52 -6.54
CA MET A 65 -4.07 4.25 -6.49
C MET A 65 -3.25 3.89 -5.24
N MET A 66 -3.91 3.68 -4.08
CA MET A 66 -3.24 3.22 -2.86
C MET A 66 -2.70 1.79 -2.99
N GLN A 67 -3.48 0.86 -3.55
CA GLN A 67 -3.07 -0.54 -3.73
C GLN A 67 -1.90 -0.69 -4.70
N GLY A 68 -1.84 0.12 -5.75
CA GLY A 68 -0.72 0.15 -6.70
C GLY A 68 0.54 0.85 -6.18
N ASN A 69 0.50 1.48 -5.00
CA ASN A 69 1.61 2.28 -4.49
C ASN A 69 2.63 1.45 -3.69
N ASN A 70 3.69 1.05 -4.37
CA ASN A 70 4.80 0.26 -3.79
C ASN A 70 5.49 0.93 -2.60
N LYS A 71 5.53 2.27 -2.50
CA LYS A 71 6.15 2.95 -1.35
C LYS A 71 5.28 2.83 -0.10
N MET A 72 3.96 2.96 -0.26
CA MET A 72 3.01 2.79 0.84
C MET A 72 3.01 1.35 1.33
N MET A 73 2.92 0.39 0.40
CA MET A 73 3.01 -1.04 0.72
C MET A 73 4.36 -1.41 1.36
N GLY A 74 5.46 -0.86 0.83
CA GLY A 74 6.80 -1.07 1.36
C GLY A 74 7.01 -0.51 2.77
N GLY A 75 6.40 0.63 3.10
CA GLY A 75 6.42 1.19 4.46
C GLY A 75 5.66 0.32 5.45
N MET A 76 4.52 -0.24 5.04
CA MET A 76 3.72 -1.17 5.85
C MET A 76 4.45 -2.50 6.10
N MET A 77 5.19 -3.00 5.10
CA MET A 77 6.00 -4.21 5.23
C MET A 77 7.30 -4.01 6.01
N LYS A 78 7.92 -2.82 5.95
CA LYS A 78 9.19 -2.54 6.64
C LYS A 78 9.04 -2.00 8.07
N GLY A 79 7.88 -1.46 8.43
CA GLY A 79 7.60 -0.90 9.76
C GLY A 79 6.85 -1.84 10.71
N ASP A 80 6.27 -1.25 11.76
CA ASP A 80 5.45 -1.97 12.76
C ASP A 80 4.19 -2.64 12.19
N GLY A 81 3.83 -2.36 10.92
CA GLY A 81 2.71 -3.01 10.23
C GLY A 81 2.89 -4.52 10.11
N MET A 82 4.10 -4.98 9.76
CA MET A 82 4.46 -6.41 9.76
C MET A 82 4.44 -6.98 11.18
N GLN A 83 4.94 -6.22 12.16
CA GLN A 83 4.97 -6.65 13.55
C GLN A 83 3.56 -6.76 14.16
N MET A 84 2.64 -5.88 13.79
CA MET A 84 1.23 -5.92 14.22
C MET A 84 0.49 -7.11 13.60
N MET A 85 0.72 -7.42 12.31
CA MET A 85 0.21 -8.64 11.69
C MET A 85 0.77 -9.91 12.34
N MET A 86 2.04 -9.92 12.75
CA MET A 86 2.61 -11.05 13.48
C MET A 86 2.10 -11.17 14.92
N LYS A 87 1.77 -10.05 15.58
CA LYS A 87 1.25 -10.03 16.95
C LYS A 87 -0.18 -10.56 17.03
N ASP A 88 -1.02 -10.36 16.00
CA ASP A 88 -2.32 -11.01 15.92
C ASP A 88 -2.17 -12.47 15.46
N SER A 89 -1.83 -13.32 16.44
CA SER A 89 -1.67 -14.76 16.27
C SER A 89 -2.87 -15.44 15.61
N THR A 90 -4.07 -14.88 15.68
CA THR A 90 -5.28 -15.50 15.09
C THR A 90 -5.28 -15.38 13.57
N MET A 91 -4.96 -14.19 13.05
CA MET A 91 -4.90 -13.95 11.62
C MET A 91 -3.73 -14.70 11.00
N MET A 92 -2.56 -14.64 11.63
CA MET A 92 -1.38 -15.39 11.20
C MET A 92 -1.62 -16.91 11.24
N LYS A 93 -2.27 -17.42 12.29
CA LYS A 93 -2.63 -18.84 12.39
C LYS A 93 -3.63 -19.25 11.31
N LYS A 94 -4.65 -18.45 11.01
CA LYS A 94 -5.61 -18.76 9.94
C LYS A 94 -4.94 -18.76 8.56
N MET A 95 -4.07 -17.79 8.30
CA MET A 95 -3.30 -17.71 7.06
C MET A 95 -2.34 -18.88 6.92
N MET A 96 -1.58 -19.20 7.97
CA MET A 96 -0.65 -20.33 8.00
C MET A 96 -1.39 -21.67 7.89
N GLN A 97 -2.55 -21.83 8.54
CA GLN A 97 -3.41 -23.00 8.38
C GLN A 97 -3.96 -23.10 6.95
N SER A 98 -4.33 -21.99 6.32
CA SER A 98 -4.79 -22.00 4.93
C SER A 98 -3.67 -22.40 3.97
N MET A 99 -2.44 -21.93 4.22
CA MET A 99 -1.27 -22.32 3.42
C MET A 99 -0.87 -23.78 3.65
N MET A 100 -0.90 -24.27 4.90
CA MET A 100 -0.59 -25.67 5.22
C MET A 100 -1.62 -26.66 4.66
N LYS A 101 -2.87 -26.22 4.44
CA LYS A 101 -3.89 -27.03 3.76
C LYS A 101 -3.72 -27.06 2.24
N ASP A 102 -2.92 -26.15 1.67
CA ASP A 102 -2.61 -26.13 0.25
C ASP A 102 -1.26 -26.84 0.02
N GLY A 103 -1.32 -28.16 -0.21
CA GLY A 103 -0.15 -29.00 -0.44
C GLY A 103 0.72 -28.53 -1.61
N LYS A 104 0.15 -27.87 -2.62
CA LYS A 104 0.89 -27.33 -3.77
C LYS A 104 1.72 -26.12 -3.36
N MET A 105 1.14 -25.20 -2.61
CA MET A 105 1.86 -24.03 -2.10
C MET A 105 2.99 -24.44 -1.16
N MET A 106 2.72 -25.40 -0.27
CA MET A 106 3.70 -25.91 0.68
C MET A 106 4.85 -26.65 -0.01
N GLY A 107 4.56 -27.48 -1.02
CA GLY A 107 5.57 -28.17 -1.82
C GLY A 107 6.50 -27.20 -2.57
N ASN A 108 5.96 -26.13 -3.16
CA ASN A 108 6.76 -25.10 -3.82
C ASN A 108 7.70 -24.37 -2.85
N MET A 109 7.22 -24.07 -1.64
CA MET A 109 8.02 -23.42 -0.61
C MET A 109 9.17 -24.33 -0.14
N MET A 110 8.90 -25.62 0.06
CA MET A 110 9.91 -26.62 0.40
C MET A 110 10.97 -26.75 -0.68
N LYS A 111 10.56 -26.82 -1.96
CA LYS A 111 11.50 -26.84 -3.09
C LYS A 111 12.42 -25.63 -3.08
N MET A 112 11.87 -24.43 -2.88
CA MET A 112 12.67 -23.19 -2.81
C MET A 112 13.65 -23.19 -1.62
N MET A 113 13.23 -23.66 -0.45
CA MET A 113 14.10 -23.74 0.73
C MET A 113 15.26 -24.71 0.51
N HIS A 114 14.99 -25.82 -0.16
CA HIS A 114 16.02 -26.78 -0.56
C HIS A 114 16.97 -26.17 -1.59
N GLU A 115 16.45 -25.57 -2.67
CA GLU A 115 17.26 -24.90 -3.70
C GLU A 115 18.14 -23.77 -3.14
N LYS A 116 17.69 -23.08 -2.08
CA LYS A 116 18.47 -22.04 -1.37
C LYS A 116 19.40 -22.59 -0.30
N GLY A 117 19.55 -23.91 -0.19
CA GLY A 117 20.42 -24.57 0.81
C GLY A 117 19.95 -24.41 2.25
N MET A 118 18.71 -23.96 2.48
CA MET A 118 18.11 -23.82 3.81
C MET A 118 17.57 -25.15 4.34
N MET A 119 17.45 -26.15 3.47
CA MET A 119 16.93 -27.48 3.79
C MET A 119 17.76 -28.55 3.08
N SER A 120 18.27 -29.53 3.82
CA SER A 120 19.01 -30.65 3.25
C SER A 120 18.10 -31.56 2.44
N GLU A 121 18.68 -32.35 1.52
CA GLU A 121 17.94 -33.38 0.77
C GLU A 121 17.23 -34.36 1.71
N ASP A 122 17.94 -34.87 2.72
CA ASP A 122 17.36 -35.80 3.70
C ASP A 122 16.15 -35.19 4.44
N CYS A 123 16.22 -33.89 4.74
CA CYS A 123 15.12 -33.17 5.38
C CYS A 123 13.95 -32.98 4.41
N MET A 124 14.23 -32.68 3.13
CA MET A 124 13.23 -32.57 2.07
C MET A 124 12.49 -33.88 1.85
N GLU A 125 13.22 -34.99 1.73
CA GLU A 125 12.69 -36.33 1.48
C GLU A 125 11.81 -36.80 2.65
N SER A 126 12.31 -36.63 3.89
CA SER A 126 11.55 -36.92 5.10
C SER A 126 10.24 -36.11 5.17
N CYS A 127 10.29 -34.82 4.84
CA CYS A 127 9.11 -33.96 4.80
C CYS A 127 8.11 -34.35 3.70
N LYS A 128 8.57 -34.74 2.52
CA LYS A 128 7.71 -35.25 1.44
C LYS A 128 6.94 -36.50 1.86
N ASN A 129 7.63 -37.44 2.50
CA ASN A 129 7.02 -38.69 2.99
C ASN A 129 5.93 -38.41 4.02
N MET A 130 6.20 -37.54 4.99
CA MET A 130 5.21 -37.13 5.99
C MET A 130 3.98 -36.45 5.37
N MET A 131 4.16 -35.64 4.31
CA MET A 131 3.02 -35.01 3.61
C MET A 131 2.17 -36.01 2.83
N ALA A 132 2.79 -37.00 2.22
CA ALA A 132 2.09 -38.08 1.53
C ALA A 132 1.27 -38.93 2.52
N GLU A 133 1.80 -39.18 3.72
CA GLU A 133 1.10 -39.88 4.79
C GLU A 133 -0.11 -39.10 5.33
N GLU A 134 -0.01 -37.76 5.41
CA GLU A 134 -1.10 -36.86 5.84
C GLU A 134 -2.13 -36.56 4.73
N GLY A 135 -1.99 -37.17 3.54
CA GLY A 135 -2.95 -37.04 2.44
C GLY A 135 -2.96 -35.66 1.76
N LEU A 136 -1.88 -34.89 1.87
CA LEU A 136 -1.69 -33.64 1.15
C LEU A 136 -1.18 -33.97 -0.26
N ASP A 137 -2.04 -33.81 -1.28
CA ASP A 137 -1.67 -34.02 -2.68
C ASP A 137 -0.57 -33.03 -3.11
N ILE A 138 0.67 -33.50 -3.14
CA ILE A 138 1.77 -32.81 -3.83
C ILE A 138 1.63 -33.18 -5.30
N ILE A 139 1.00 -32.32 -6.10
CA ILE A 139 0.98 -32.50 -7.54
C ILE A 139 2.42 -32.33 -8.07
N GLU A 140 3.10 -33.45 -8.33
CA GLU A 140 4.30 -33.49 -9.15
C GLU A 140 3.92 -33.12 -10.59
N GLN A 141 3.87 -31.83 -10.91
CA GLN A 141 3.85 -31.39 -12.29
C GLN A 141 4.80 -30.22 -12.52
N GLY A 142 5.84 -30.54 -13.29
CA GLY A 142 6.22 -29.80 -14.50
C GLY A 142 6.83 -28.42 -14.26
N GLU A 143 8.15 -28.37 -14.35
CA GLU A 143 8.93 -27.25 -14.89
C GLU A 143 8.33 -25.86 -14.64
N MET A 144 8.57 -25.32 -13.44
CA MET A 144 8.56 -23.88 -13.28
C MET A 144 9.82 -23.36 -14.01
N GLU A 145 9.66 -22.84 -15.23
CA GLU A 145 10.65 -21.99 -15.86
C GLU A 145 10.89 -20.77 -14.97
N LEU A 146 11.77 -20.93 -13.97
CA LEU A 146 12.36 -19.80 -13.28
C LEU A 146 13.29 -19.13 -14.29
N SER A 147 12.82 -18.01 -14.83
CA SER A 147 13.62 -17.11 -15.64
C SER A 147 14.97 -16.91 -14.95
N LYS A 148 16.05 -17.37 -15.60
CA LYS A 148 17.43 -17.17 -15.18
C LYS A 148 17.69 -15.67 -14.96
N SER A 149 17.51 -15.17 -13.75
CA SER A 149 18.16 -13.92 -13.33
C SER A 149 19.52 -14.29 -12.75
N GLN A 150 20.52 -13.89 -13.51
CA GLN A 150 21.95 -14.16 -13.40
C GLN A 150 22.54 -14.01 -12.00
N SER A 151 23.26 -15.06 -11.59
CA SER A 151 24.62 -15.14 -11.04
C SER A 151 25.34 -13.86 -10.56
N HIS A 152 26.17 -14.11 -9.55
CA HIS A 152 27.29 -13.35 -8.96
C HIS A 152 26.92 -12.46 -7.74
N GLY A 153 27.54 -12.61 -6.58
CA GLY A 153 28.66 -13.47 -6.22
C GLY A 153 29.09 -13.25 -4.76
N ASP A 154 29.91 -14.20 -4.34
CA ASP A 154 30.95 -14.16 -3.33
C ASP A 154 30.60 -14.04 -1.84
N HIS A 155 30.83 -15.19 -1.21
CA HIS A 155 31.21 -15.44 0.17
C HIS A 155 32.26 -14.45 0.69
N HIS A 156 32.01 -13.90 1.88
CA HIS A 156 32.90 -13.97 3.04
C HIS A 156 32.13 -13.62 4.31
#